data_AF-A0A8B5XDD9-F1
#
_entry.id   AF-A0A8B5XDD9-F1
#
_cell.length_a   1.000
_cell.length_b   1.000
_cell.length_c   1.000
_cell.angle_alpha   90.00
_cell.angle_beta   90.00
_cell.angle_gamma   90.00
#
_symmetry.space_group_name_H-M   'P 1'
#
loop_
_entity.id
_entity.type
_entity.pdbx_description
1 polymer ?
#
loop_
_entity_poly.entity_id
_entity_poly.type
_entity_poly.pdbx_seq_one_letter_code
_entity_poly.pdbx_strand_id
1 'polypeptide(L)'
;MSSDDPGEALAEFRKDPSWRELLRELEVAPSKALGQNFLHDRKIVRRIVSVAGIDEQTDVLEIGPGLGILTEELVRNAGTVTAVELDQRLATRLQHHFENRARIIQGDILETDVSQLMSSGDYVVVANLPYSIATAAIQHLLEAEHPPKHLVIMVQ
;
A
#
# COMPACT_ATOMS: atom_id res chain seq x y z
N MET A 1 -14.60 -7.83 32.63
CA MET A 1 -13.29 -8.51 32.54
C MET A 1 -12.62 -7.96 31.31
N SER A 2 -11.81 -6.93 31.49
CA SER A 2 -11.12 -6.20 30.42
C SER A 2 -9.84 -6.93 30.05
N SER A 3 -9.82 -7.50 28.85
CA SER A 3 -8.69 -8.21 28.24
C SER A 3 -7.83 -7.26 27.40
N ASP A 4 -7.39 -6.15 27.99
CA ASP A 4 -6.39 -5.26 27.40
C ASP A 4 -5.06 -5.50 28.11
N ASP A 5 -4.47 -6.68 27.92
CA ASP A 5 -3.07 -6.92 28.30
C ASP A 5 -2.17 -6.49 27.12
N PRO A 6 -1.38 -5.41 27.24
CA PRO A 6 -0.45 -4.97 26.20
C PRO A 6 0.54 -6.06 25.78
N GLY A 7 0.78 -7.06 26.64
CA GLY A 7 1.65 -8.20 26.39
C GLY A 7 1.14 -9.16 25.31
N GLU A 8 -0.18 -9.36 25.18
CA GLU A 8 -0.75 -10.26 24.17
C GLU A 8 -0.71 -9.62 22.76
N ALA A 9 -1.01 -8.33 22.65
CA ALA A 9 -0.89 -7.58 21.39
C ALA A 9 0.57 -7.52 20.90
N LEU A 10 1.55 -7.41 21.80
CA LEU A 10 2.98 -7.48 21.48
C LEU A 10 3.45 -8.89 21.11
N ALA A 11 2.79 -9.94 21.59
CA ALA A 11 3.10 -11.33 21.26
C ALA A 11 2.55 -11.74 19.88
N GLU A 12 1.38 -11.24 19.47
CA GLU A 12 0.90 -11.40 18.09
C GLU A 12 1.77 -10.62 17.08
N PHE A 13 2.31 -9.46 17.48
CA PHE A 13 3.20 -8.64 16.64
C PHE A 13 4.55 -9.30 16.31
N ARG A 14 4.97 -10.32 17.07
CA ARG A 14 6.20 -11.10 16.82
C ARG A 14 6.05 -12.14 15.70
N LYS A 15 4.86 -12.29 15.11
CA LYS A 15 4.59 -13.30 14.07
C LYS A 15 4.87 -12.83 12.64
N ASP A 16 5.11 -11.54 12.41
CA ASP A 16 5.50 -11.05 11.07
C ASP A 16 7.00 -11.28 10.86
N PRO A 17 7.42 -11.99 9.79
CA PRO A 17 8.82 -12.13 9.43
C PRO A 17 9.44 -10.74 9.26
N SER A 18 10.68 -10.57 9.72
CA SER A 18 11.42 -9.34 9.43
C SER A 18 11.44 -9.12 7.92
N TRP A 19 11.47 -7.86 7.47
CA TRP A 19 11.51 -7.54 6.03
C TRP A 19 12.65 -8.28 5.28
N ARG A 20 13.72 -8.65 5.98
CA ARG A 20 14.84 -9.44 5.46
C ARG A 20 14.51 -10.91 5.27
N GLU A 21 13.80 -11.52 6.22
CA GLU A 21 13.33 -12.91 6.10
C GLU A 21 12.33 -13.02 4.97
N LEU A 22 11.43 -12.04 4.88
CA LEU A 22 10.42 -11.98 3.86
C LEU A 22 10.99 -11.86 2.43
N LEU A 23 12.02 -11.02 2.24
CA LEU A 23 12.73 -10.97 0.95
C LEU A 23 13.41 -12.30 0.60
N ARG A 24 13.93 -13.03 1.60
CA ARG A 24 14.56 -14.34 1.38
C ARG A 24 13.53 -15.40 1.01
N GLU A 25 12.41 -15.47 1.73
CA GLU A 25 11.33 -16.42 1.49
C GLU A 25 10.72 -16.26 0.10
N LEU A 26 10.57 -15.01 -0.35
CA LEU A 26 10.03 -14.70 -1.68
C LEU A 26 11.07 -14.85 -2.80
N GLU A 27 12.33 -15.13 -2.45
CA GLU A 27 13.48 -15.10 -3.36
C GLU A 27 13.50 -13.79 -4.19
N VAL A 28 13.11 -12.68 -3.55
CA VAL A 28 13.05 -11.35 -4.15
C VAL A 28 14.25 -10.55 -3.66
N ALA A 29 15.12 -10.17 -4.60
CA ALA A 29 16.06 -9.09 -4.38
C ALA A 29 15.41 -7.78 -4.88
N PRO A 30 15.61 -6.64 -4.19
CA PRO A 30 15.15 -5.35 -4.69
C PRO A 30 15.62 -5.13 -6.13
N SER A 31 14.67 -5.02 -7.05
CA SER A 31 14.96 -4.82 -8.47
C SER A 31 15.32 -3.36 -8.72
N LYS A 32 16.56 -3.13 -9.16
CA LYS A 32 17.01 -1.79 -9.61
C LYS A 32 16.21 -1.31 -10.82
N ALA A 33 15.81 -2.22 -11.71
CA ALA A 33 15.03 -1.88 -12.90
C ALA A 33 13.62 -1.38 -12.53
N LEU A 34 13.05 -1.90 -11.44
CA LEU A 34 11.74 -1.48 -10.91
C LEU A 34 11.84 -0.36 -9.87
N GLY A 35 13.05 0.14 -9.56
CA GLY A 35 13.27 1.17 -8.54
C GLY A 35 12.83 0.75 -7.12
N GLN A 36 12.81 -0.56 -6.81
CA GLN A 36 12.26 -1.04 -5.55
C GLN A 36 13.10 -0.59 -4.34
N ASN A 37 12.48 0.24 -3.50
CA ASN A 37 12.96 0.63 -2.19
C ASN A 37 11.81 0.43 -1.18
N PHE A 38 11.98 -0.54 -0.28
CA PHE A 38 10.90 -0.95 0.62
C PHE A 38 10.88 -0.13 1.91
N LEU A 39 9.71 0.43 2.24
CA LEU A 39 9.44 1.03 3.54
C LEU A 39 9.59 -0.03 4.63
N HIS A 40 10.39 0.26 5.66
CA HIS A 40 10.50 -0.59 6.84
C HIS A 40 10.31 0.16 8.17
N ASP A 41 10.35 1.49 8.17
CA ASP A 41 10.21 2.30 9.38
C ASP A 41 8.72 2.58 9.67
N ARG A 42 8.19 1.91 10.69
CA ARG A 42 6.80 2.06 11.14
C ARG A 42 6.46 3.48 11.60
N LYS A 43 7.43 4.29 12.04
CA LYS A 43 7.17 5.71 12.39
C LYS A 43 6.86 6.53 11.15
N ILE A 44 7.59 6.30 10.06
CA ILE A 44 7.33 6.97 8.77
C ILE A 44 5.98 6.53 8.21
N VAL A 45 5.68 5.22 8.25
CA VAL A 45 4.39 4.69 7.77
C VAL A 45 3.22 5.32 8.52
N ARG A 46 3.25 5.34 9.87
CA ARG A 46 2.20 6.00 10.67
C ARG A 46 2.07 7.49 10.36
N ARG A 47 3.18 8.17 10.06
CA ARG A 47 3.15 9.58 9.65
C ARG A 47 2.49 9.76 8.29
N ILE A 48 2.78 8.88 7.32
CA ILE A 48 2.13 8.89 5.99
C ILE A 48 0.61 8.75 6.17
N VAL A 49 0.16 7.73 6.91
CA VAL A 49 -1.26 7.48 7.18
C VAL A 49 -1.92 8.66 7.90
N SER A 50 -1.26 9.23 8.91
CA SER A 50 -1.76 10.41 9.62
C SER A 50 -1.91 11.64 8.71
N VAL A 51 -0.97 11.87 7.79
CA VAL A 51 -1.05 12.98 6.82
C VAL A 51 -2.09 12.71 5.74
N ALA A 52 -2.35 11.44 5.41
CA ALA A 52 -3.40 11.06 4.47
C ALA A 52 -4.80 11.42 4.95
N GLY A 53 -5.02 11.63 6.26
CA GLY A 53 -6.29 12.11 6.78
C GLY A 53 -7.46 11.17 6.47
N ILE A 54 -7.19 9.86 6.43
CA ILE A 54 -8.15 8.80 6.12
C ILE A 54 -8.89 8.34 7.37
N ASP A 55 -10.06 7.78 7.17
CA ASP A 55 -10.90 7.16 8.20
C ASP A 55 -11.64 5.91 7.65
N GLU A 56 -12.47 5.30 8.49
CA GLU A 56 -13.26 4.10 8.17
C GLU A 56 -14.29 4.30 7.03
N GLN A 57 -14.46 5.52 6.51
CA GLN A 57 -15.32 5.83 5.37
C GLN A 57 -14.51 6.11 4.10
N THR A 58 -13.18 6.17 4.21
CA THR A 58 -12.31 6.55 3.10
C THR A 58 -11.94 5.34 2.25
N ASP A 59 -12.20 5.42 0.95
CA ASP A 59 -11.63 4.51 -0.03
C ASP A 59 -10.19 4.91 -0.35
N VAL A 60 -9.26 3.97 -0.24
CA VAL A 60 -7.83 4.22 -0.50
C VAL A 60 -7.34 3.42 -1.70
N LEU A 61 -6.65 4.11 -2.60
CA LEU A 61 -5.80 3.50 -3.62
C LEU A 61 -4.32 3.57 -3.18
N GLU A 62 -3.71 2.41 -2.94
CA GLU A 62 -2.28 2.27 -2.74
C GLU A 62 -1.57 1.89 -4.04
N ILE A 63 -0.44 2.56 -4.32
CA ILE A 63 0.38 2.26 -5.50
C ILE A 63 1.74 1.73 -5.04
N GLY A 64 2.08 0.54 -5.51
CA GLY A 64 3.34 -0.15 -5.17
C GLY A 64 3.41 -0.54 -3.68
N PRO A 65 2.49 -1.39 -3.18
CA PRO A 65 2.49 -1.83 -1.78
C PRO A 65 3.78 -2.56 -1.36
N GLY A 66 4.51 -3.15 -2.31
CA GLY A 66 5.79 -3.80 -2.06
C GLY A 66 5.67 -4.95 -1.06
N LEU A 67 6.25 -4.79 0.13
CA LEU A 67 6.17 -5.79 1.19
C LEU A 67 4.85 -5.77 1.98
N GLY A 68 3.97 -4.79 1.73
CA GLY A 68 2.67 -4.65 2.40
C GLY A 68 2.73 -3.89 3.73
N ILE A 69 3.85 -3.25 4.05
CA ILE A 69 4.06 -2.59 5.34
C ILE A 69 3.17 -1.34 5.48
N LEU A 70 3.00 -0.58 4.39
CA LEU A 70 2.06 0.54 4.35
C LEU A 70 0.62 0.04 4.26
N THR A 71 0.35 -0.93 3.39
CA THR A 71 -0.95 -1.63 3.27
C THR A 71 -1.51 -2.05 4.62
N GLU A 72 -0.70 -2.68 5.49
CA GLU A 72 -1.14 -3.15 6.81
C GLU A 72 -1.58 -2.00 7.73
N GLU A 73 -1.00 -0.81 7.61
CA GLU A 73 -1.46 0.36 8.37
C GLU A 73 -2.68 1.01 7.69
N LEU A 74 -2.79 0.98 6.37
CA LEU A 74 -3.95 1.50 5.64
C LEU A 74 -5.22 0.70 5.96
N VAL A 75 -5.18 -0.64 5.91
CA VAL A 75 -6.35 -1.50 6.16
C VAL A 75 -6.90 -1.37 7.59
N ARG A 76 -6.10 -0.85 8.52
CA ARG A 76 -6.54 -0.61 9.91
C ARG A 76 -7.27 0.72 10.10
N ASN A 77 -7.10 1.66 9.16
CA ASN A 77 -7.59 3.03 9.31
C ASN A 77 -8.53 3.47 8.18
N ALA A 78 -8.55 2.78 7.04
CA ALA A 78 -9.39 3.07 5.89
C ALA A 78 -10.68 2.24 5.90
N GLY A 79 -11.71 2.72 5.19
CA GLY A 79 -12.92 1.93 4.91
C GLY A 79 -12.65 0.81 3.92
N THR A 80 -12.00 1.13 2.80
CA THR A 80 -11.53 0.13 1.83
C THR A 80 -10.11 0.44 1.36
N VAL A 81 -9.36 -0.61 1.04
CA VAL A 81 -8.01 -0.48 0.46
C VAL A 81 -7.96 -1.30 -0.82
N THR A 82 -7.62 -0.63 -1.91
CA THR A 82 -7.23 -1.25 -3.18
C THR A 82 -5.76 -0.96 -3.43
N ALA A 83 -4.95 -1.96 -3.74
CA ALA A 83 -3.54 -1.78 -4.02
C ALA A 83 -3.17 -2.31 -5.41
N VAL A 84 -2.39 -1.53 -6.17
CA VAL A 84 -1.84 -1.93 -7.48
C VAL A 84 -0.35 -2.22 -7.33
N GLU A 85 0.04 -3.46 -7.60
CA GLU A 85 1.42 -3.94 -7.51
C GLU A 85 1.89 -4.48 -8.86
N LEU A 86 3.04 -3.98 -9.33
CA LEU A 86 3.62 -4.37 -10.61
C LEU A 86 4.27 -5.76 -10.53
N ASP A 87 4.97 -6.04 -9.42
CA ASP A 87 5.67 -7.31 -9.22
C ASP A 87 4.68 -8.44 -8.89
N GLN A 88 4.52 -9.37 -9.82
CA GLN A 88 3.63 -10.52 -9.68
C GLN A 88 3.86 -11.34 -8.41
N ARG A 89 5.12 -11.53 -7.97
CA ARG A 89 5.43 -12.34 -6.79
C ARG A 89 4.93 -11.65 -5.53
N LEU A 90 5.14 -10.33 -5.45
CA LEU A 90 4.65 -9.52 -4.34
C LEU A 90 3.12 -9.47 -4.36
N ALA A 91 2.51 -9.20 -5.51
CA ALA A 91 1.06 -9.15 -5.67
C ALA A 91 0.40 -10.46 -5.20
N THR A 92 0.88 -11.62 -5.65
CA THR A 92 0.33 -12.93 -5.25
C THR A 92 0.45 -13.15 -3.74
N ARG A 93 1.59 -12.82 -3.14
CA ARG A 93 1.75 -12.96 -1.69
C ARG A 93 0.85 -11.99 -0.91
N LEU A 94 0.71 -10.75 -1.37
CA LEU A 94 -0.18 -9.77 -0.76
C LEU A 94 -1.65 -10.21 -0.85
N GLN A 95 -2.07 -10.79 -1.98
CA GLN A 95 -3.41 -11.38 -2.13
C GLN A 95 -3.66 -12.47 -1.08
N HIS A 96 -2.71 -13.38 -0.87
CA HIS A 96 -2.81 -14.41 0.16
C HIS A 96 -2.78 -13.85 1.59
N HIS A 97 -2.01 -12.78 1.83
CA HIS A 97 -1.85 -12.23 3.18
C HIS A 97 -3.02 -11.34 3.63
N PHE A 98 -3.57 -10.55 2.71
CA PHE A 98 -4.65 -9.62 3.01
C PHE A 98 -6.03 -10.22 2.78
N GLU A 99 -6.17 -11.22 1.92
CA GLU A 99 -7.44 -11.88 1.60
C GLU A 99 -8.56 -10.86 1.31
N ASN A 100 -9.53 -10.70 2.22
CA ASN A 100 -10.65 -9.78 2.12
C ASN A 100 -10.41 -8.41 2.78
N ARG A 101 -9.28 -8.20 3.47
CA ARG A 101 -8.91 -6.93 4.12
C ARG A 101 -8.45 -5.87 3.11
N ALA A 102 -7.92 -6.28 1.96
CA ALA A 102 -7.53 -5.38 0.88
C ALA A 102 -7.72 -6.05 -0.48
N ARG A 103 -8.12 -5.26 -1.48
CA ARG A 103 -8.17 -5.69 -2.88
C ARG A 103 -6.82 -5.48 -3.54
N ILE A 104 -6.08 -6.56 -3.79
CA ILE A 104 -4.77 -6.49 -4.43
C ILE A 104 -4.88 -6.82 -5.93
N ILE A 105 -4.42 -5.89 -6.76
CA ILE A 105 -4.40 -5.99 -8.22
C ILE A 105 -2.95 -6.07 -8.68
N GLN A 106 -2.65 -7.09 -9.48
CA GLN A 106 -1.39 -7.14 -10.20
C GLN A 106 -1.52 -6.31 -11.47
N GLY A 107 -0.64 -5.33 -11.66
CA GLY A 107 -0.66 -4.47 -12.84
C GLY A 107 0.29 -3.28 -12.75
N ASP A 108 0.53 -2.65 -13.90
CA ASP A 108 1.20 -1.35 -13.96
C ASP A 108 0.16 -0.24 -13.71
N ILE A 109 0.43 0.63 -12.73
CA ILE A 109 -0.45 1.76 -12.44
C ILE A 109 -0.59 2.70 -13.64
N LEU A 110 0.44 2.83 -14.48
CA LEU A 110 0.41 3.70 -15.67
C LEU A 110 -0.47 3.13 -16.79
N GLU A 111 -0.80 1.85 -16.74
CA GLU A 111 -1.69 1.18 -17.69
C GLU A 111 -3.06 0.86 -17.09
N THR A 112 -3.22 1.05 -15.78
CA THR A 112 -4.46 0.72 -15.06
C THR A 112 -5.51 1.83 -15.25
N ASP A 113 -6.73 1.43 -15.62
CA ASP A 113 -7.88 2.34 -15.59
C ASP A 113 -8.33 2.57 -14.13
N VAL A 114 -7.80 3.65 -13.54
CA VAL A 114 -8.10 4.03 -12.16
C VAL A 114 -9.54 4.49 -11.97
N SER A 115 -10.22 4.97 -13.02
CA SER A 115 -11.60 5.43 -12.93
C SER A 115 -12.56 4.23 -12.84
N GLN A 116 -12.29 3.19 -13.62
CA GLN A 116 -12.99 1.91 -13.49
C GLN A 116 -12.70 1.25 -12.14
N LEU A 117 -11.46 1.37 -11.66
CA LEU A 117 -11.04 0.75 -10.41
C LEU A 117 -11.68 1.42 -9.18
N MET A 118 -11.70 2.75 -9.17
CA MET A 118 -12.20 3.60 -8.09
C MET A 118 -13.50 4.30 -8.51
N SER A 119 -14.50 3.51 -8.88
CA SER A 119 -15.74 3.98 -9.54
C SER A 119 -16.64 4.88 -8.69
N SER A 120 -16.44 4.94 -7.37
CA SER A 120 -17.11 5.92 -6.50
C SER A 120 -16.67 7.36 -6.82
N GLY A 121 -15.47 7.52 -7.39
CA GLY A 121 -14.81 8.82 -7.59
C GLY A 121 -14.45 9.55 -6.29
N ASP A 122 -14.67 8.90 -5.14
CA ASP A 122 -14.41 9.45 -3.83
C ASP A 122 -13.33 8.60 -3.14
N TYR A 123 -12.07 8.90 -3.42
CA TYR A 123 -10.94 8.16 -2.90
C TYR A 123 -9.69 9.02 -2.69
N VAL A 124 -8.79 8.50 -1.87
CA VAL A 124 -7.48 9.08 -1.57
C VAL A 124 -6.39 8.16 -2.12
N VAL A 125 -5.34 8.73 -2.69
CA VAL A 125 -4.15 7.98 -3.09
C VAL A 125 -3.09 8.07 -2.02
N VAL A 126 -2.53 6.93 -1.60
CA VAL A 126 -1.38 6.87 -0.70
C VAL A 126 -0.30 5.99 -1.31
N ALA A 127 0.92 6.49 -1.48
CA ALA A 127 1.96 5.71 -2.15
C ALA A 127 3.38 6.03 -1.68
N ASN A 128 4.29 5.09 -1.90
CA ASN A 128 5.72 5.30 -1.81
C ASN A 128 6.37 4.98 -3.18
N LEU A 129 6.48 5.99 -4.02
CA LEU A 129 6.83 5.82 -5.43
C LEU A 129 8.33 6.02 -5.67
N PRO A 130 8.94 5.22 -6.57
CA PRO A 130 10.27 5.54 -7.08
C PRO A 130 10.20 6.81 -7.94
N TYR A 131 11.25 7.63 -7.87
CA TYR A 131 11.37 8.89 -8.61
C TYR A 131 11.17 8.71 -10.12
N SER A 132 11.58 7.56 -10.66
CA SER A 132 11.50 7.26 -12.10
C SER A 132 10.08 7.23 -12.67
N ILE A 133 9.06 6.94 -11.85
CA ILE A 133 7.66 6.90 -12.30
C ILE A 133 6.78 7.96 -11.64
N ALA A 134 7.24 8.61 -10.57
CA ALA A 134 6.41 9.46 -9.72
C ALA A 134 5.66 10.54 -10.51
N THR A 135 6.33 11.24 -11.44
CA THR A 135 5.69 12.26 -12.27
C THR A 135 4.62 11.68 -13.19
N ALA A 136 4.91 10.58 -13.88
CA ALA A 136 3.97 9.93 -14.80
C ALA A 136 2.74 9.40 -14.05
N ALA A 137 2.95 8.78 -12.88
CA ALA A 137 1.87 8.27 -12.04
C ALA A 137 0.97 9.40 -11.52
N ILE A 138 1.55 10.52 -11.07
CA ILE A 138 0.78 11.68 -10.62
C ILE A 138 -0.05 12.26 -11.78
N GLN A 139 0.54 12.40 -12.98
CA GLN A 139 -0.19 12.87 -14.16
C GLN A 139 -1.36 11.94 -14.50
N HIS A 140 -1.09 10.64 -14.59
CA HIS A 140 -2.10 9.62 -14.86
C HIS A 140 -3.30 9.68 -13.91
N LEU A 141 -3.05 9.86 -12.60
CA LEU A 141 -4.10 9.97 -11.59
C LEU A 141 -4.90 11.27 -11.69
N LEU A 142 -4.25 12.38 -12.00
CA LEU A 142 -4.91 13.70 -12.10
C LEU A 142 -5.67 13.88 -13.42
N GLU A 143 -5.29 13.15 -14.46
CA GLU A 143 -5.94 13.18 -15.78
C GLU A 143 -7.06 12.14 -15.94
N ALA A 144 -7.26 11.27 -14.94
CA ALA A 144 -8.35 10.31 -14.90
C ALA A 144 -9.73 10.99 -14.92
N GLU A 145 -10.76 10.30 -15.41
CA GLU A 145 -12.15 10.79 -15.39
C GLU A 145 -12.61 11.10 -13.95
N HIS A 146 -12.13 10.29 -13.00
CA HIS A 146 -12.36 10.49 -11.57
C HIS A 146 -11.02 10.66 -10.85
N PRO A 147 -10.49 11.90 -10.76
CA PRO A 147 -9.24 12.15 -10.04
C PRO A 147 -9.43 12.00 -8.52
N PRO A 148 -8.38 11.65 -7.77
CA PRO A 148 -8.46 11.48 -6.32
C PRO A 148 -8.73 12.82 -5.61
N LYS A 149 -9.35 12.78 -4.42
CA LYS A 149 -9.57 13.96 -3.57
C LYS A 149 -8.27 14.65 -3.21
N HIS A 150 -7.27 13.85 -2.85
CA HIS A 150 -5.89 14.28 -2.63
C HIS A 150 -4.94 13.09 -2.71
N LEU A 151 -3.65 13.39 -2.80
CA LEU A 151 -2.58 12.40 -2.90
C LEU A 151 -1.59 12.63 -1.76
N VAL A 152 -1.21 11.55 -1.07
CA VAL A 152 -0.09 11.53 -0.12
C VAL A 152 0.96 10.57 -0.62
N ILE A 153 1.99 11.13 -1.25
CA ILE A 153 3.03 10.37 -1.94
C ILE A 153 4.38 10.68 -1.32
N MET A 154 5.09 9.63 -0.88
CA MET A 154 6.53 9.69 -0.65
C MET A 154 7.25 9.38 -1.96
N VAL A 155 8.29 10.15 -2.28
CA VAL A 155 9.12 9.95 -3.48
C VAL A 155 10.54 9.63 -3.04
N GLN A 156 11.14 8.62 -3.66
CA GLN A 156 12.45 8.05 -3.29
C GLN A 156 13.33 7.71 -4.49
#